data_AF-A0A8J7ALG4-F1
#
_entry.id   AF-A0A8J7ALG4-F1
#
_cell.length_a   1.000
_cell.length_b   1.000
_cell.length_c   1.000
_cell.angle_alpha   90.00
_cell.angle_beta   90.00
_cell.angle_gamma   90.00
#
_symmetry.space_group_name_H-M   'P 1'
#
loop_
_entity.id
_entity.type
_entity.pdbx_description
1 polymer ?
#
loop_
_entity_poly.entity_id
_entity_poly.type
_entity_poly.pdbx_seq_one_letter_code
_entity_poly.pdbx_strand_id
1 'polypeptide(L)'
;GYMGSDISGTGIGMLFDYITIHESGHEWFGNSITSKDIADMWIHEGFTTYSETVFIECLYGYEKAMEYINGQKNRVSNRSAIIGNYGVNHKGSNDMYYKGALLLNTLRHIVNDDQKWWKMLLKYSETYRHKIIDTETVIAFFNTETGRNLTPIFEQYLKHKNIPELEVIVEKKEVKFRWITDVTNFKMPVILKQGSKETRLEATNEWKTQSIKKNEAATFDDYRFLIKVKYN
;
A
#
# COMPACT_ATOMS: atom_id res chain seq x y z
N GLY A 1 21.77 -7.72 -2.75
CA GLY A 1 21.54 -6.62 -3.70
C GLY A 1 21.81 -7.11 -5.10
N TYR A 2 21.11 -6.57 -6.08
CA TYR A 2 21.32 -6.90 -7.50
C TYR A 2 22.41 -5.99 -8.07
N MET A 3 23.44 -6.57 -8.68
CA MET A 3 24.60 -5.82 -9.22
C MET A 3 25.23 -4.84 -8.20
N GLY A 4 25.20 -5.19 -6.91
CA GLY A 4 25.72 -4.33 -5.83
C GLY A 4 24.84 -3.14 -5.45
N SER A 5 23.62 -3.03 -5.98
CA SER A 5 22.68 -1.97 -5.65
C SER A 5 21.64 -2.41 -4.61
N ASP A 6 21.30 -1.48 -3.71
CA ASP A 6 20.20 -1.59 -2.78
C ASP A 6 19.02 -0.76 -3.28
N ILE A 7 17.92 -1.42 -3.66
CA ILE A 7 16.76 -0.71 -4.20
C ILE A 7 15.99 0.07 -3.14
N SER A 8 15.99 -0.42 -1.89
CA SER A 8 15.30 0.23 -0.76
C SER A 8 16.15 1.35 -0.17
N GLY A 9 17.47 1.28 -0.30
CA GLY A 9 18.40 2.26 0.29
C GLY A 9 18.47 2.18 1.82
N THR A 10 18.09 1.04 2.40
CA THR A 10 18.03 0.82 3.86
C THR A 10 19.10 -0.16 4.37
N GLY A 11 19.93 -0.69 3.48
CA GLY A 11 20.84 -1.81 3.73
C GLY A 11 20.15 -3.17 3.62
N ILE A 12 18.82 -3.25 3.81
CA ILE A 12 18.08 -4.51 3.77
C ILE A 12 18.04 -5.12 2.36
N GLY A 13 17.92 -4.29 1.32
CA GLY A 13 17.98 -4.79 -0.07
C GLY A 13 19.35 -5.36 -0.46
N MET A 14 20.38 -5.21 0.39
CA MET A 14 21.65 -5.90 0.19
C MET A 14 21.62 -7.36 0.64
N LEU A 15 20.70 -7.76 1.52
CA LEU A 15 20.64 -9.10 2.11
C LEU A 15 20.24 -10.22 1.12
N PHE A 16 19.64 -9.85 -0.02
CA PHE A 16 19.14 -10.80 -1.01
C PHE A 16 19.26 -10.21 -2.42
N ASP A 17 19.22 -11.06 -3.45
CA ASP A 17 19.06 -10.57 -4.82
C ASP A 17 17.57 -10.35 -5.10
N TYR A 18 17.15 -9.08 -5.15
CA TYR A 18 15.75 -8.75 -5.34
C TYR A 18 15.24 -9.23 -6.69
N ILE A 19 16.07 -9.25 -7.75
CA ILE A 19 15.60 -9.66 -9.08
C ILE A 19 15.21 -11.14 -9.07
N THR A 20 15.98 -11.99 -8.38
CA THR A 20 15.67 -13.42 -8.28
C THR A 20 14.33 -13.65 -7.61
N ILE A 21 14.05 -12.91 -6.53
CA ILE A 21 12.77 -13.01 -5.82
C ILE A 21 11.63 -12.40 -6.65
N HIS A 22 11.89 -11.29 -7.33
CA HIS A 22 10.94 -10.64 -8.23
C HIS A 22 10.52 -11.59 -9.36
N GLU A 23 11.47 -12.08 -10.16
CA GLU A 23 11.16 -12.99 -11.26
C GLU A 23 10.52 -14.31 -10.77
N SER A 24 10.87 -14.79 -9.57
CA SER A 24 10.19 -15.95 -8.97
C SER A 24 8.75 -15.64 -8.55
N GLY A 25 8.46 -14.40 -8.12
CA GLY A 25 7.11 -13.96 -7.78
C GLY A 25 6.17 -13.95 -8.99
N HIS A 26 6.70 -13.75 -10.20
CA HIS A 26 5.92 -13.81 -11.43
C HIS A 26 5.31 -15.19 -11.73
N GLU A 27 5.83 -16.28 -11.13
CA GLU A 27 5.19 -17.60 -11.20
C GLU A 27 3.75 -17.57 -10.64
N TRP A 28 3.49 -16.71 -9.65
CA TRP A 28 2.14 -16.46 -9.15
C TRP A 28 1.46 -15.28 -9.85
N PHE A 29 2.14 -14.14 -9.96
CA PHE A 29 1.55 -12.87 -10.42
C PHE A 29 2.17 -12.42 -11.74
N GLY A 30 1.53 -12.74 -12.86
CA GLY A 30 2.11 -12.62 -14.20
C GLY A 30 1.79 -13.86 -15.02
N ASN A 31 2.40 -14.98 -14.63
CA ASN A 31 2.26 -16.27 -15.31
C ASN A 31 0.95 -16.97 -14.94
N SER A 32 0.69 -17.18 -13.65
CA SER A 32 -0.51 -17.88 -13.19
C SER A 32 -1.74 -16.96 -13.14
N ILE A 33 -1.59 -15.74 -12.62
CA ILE A 33 -2.60 -14.69 -12.63
C ILE A 33 -2.18 -13.63 -13.63
N THR A 34 -2.88 -13.54 -14.76
CA THR A 34 -2.52 -12.63 -15.85
C THR A 34 -3.49 -11.45 -15.90
N SER A 35 -3.02 -10.23 -16.17
CA SER A 35 -3.85 -9.05 -16.34
C SER A 35 -4.49 -9.08 -17.73
N LYS A 36 -5.74 -8.64 -17.83
CA LYS A 36 -6.50 -8.65 -19.09
C LYS A 36 -5.99 -7.64 -20.10
N ASP A 37 -5.47 -6.52 -19.62
CA ASP A 37 -4.90 -5.44 -20.41
C ASP A 37 -3.63 -4.94 -19.72
N ILE A 38 -2.66 -4.47 -20.48
CA ILE A 38 -1.42 -3.92 -19.92
C ILE A 38 -1.64 -2.62 -19.13
N ALA A 39 -2.82 -2.00 -19.25
CA ALA A 39 -3.25 -0.94 -18.35
C ALA A 39 -3.32 -1.42 -16.89
N ASP A 40 -3.54 -2.72 -16.63
CA ASP A 40 -3.60 -3.34 -15.31
C ASP A 40 -2.29 -4.04 -14.89
N MET A 41 -1.15 -3.66 -15.48
CA MET A 41 0.15 -4.31 -15.21
C MET A 41 0.57 -4.29 -13.73
N TRP A 42 0.00 -3.40 -12.92
CA TRP A 42 0.21 -3.38 -11.47
C TRP A 42 -0.19 -4.67 -10.76
N ILE A 43 -1.12 -5.46 -11.34
CA ILE A 43 -1.50 -6.78 -10.82
C ILE A 43 -0.28 -7.72 -10.84
N HIS A 44 0.60 -7.57 -11.83
CA HIS A 44 1.85 -8.33 -11.91
C HIS A 44 2.88 -7.67 -11.02
N GLU A 45 3.26 -6.45 -11.37
CA GLU A 45 4.43 -5.81 -10.79
C GLU A 45 4.25 -5.45 -9.32
N GLY A 46 3.07 -4.98 -8.92
CA GLY A 46 2.78 -4.59 -7.55
C GLY A 46 2.77 -5.77 -6.59
N PHE A 47 2.16 -6.89 -7.00
CA PHE A 47 2.14 -8.12 -6.18
C PHE A 47 3.51 -8.79 -6.16
N THR A 48 4.20 -8.84 -7.30
CA THR A 48 5.56 -9.39 -7.38
C THR A 48 6.53 -8.57 -6.53
N THR A 49 6.54 -7.24 -6.63
CA THR A 49 7.36 -6.39 -5.74
C THR A 49 6.97 -6.55 -4.26
N TYR A 50 5.67 -6.74 -3.95
CA TYR A 50 5.28 -7.01 -2.56
C TYR A 50 5.81 -8.36 -2.05
N SER A 51 5.93 -9.37 -2.92
CA SER A 51 6.49 -10.68 -2.57
C SER A 51 7.93 -10.60 -2.06
N GLU A 52 8.71 -9.61 -2.53
CA GLU A 52 10.06 -9.32 -2.01
C GLU A 52 10.01 -8.96 -0.51
N THR A 53 9.02 -8.15 -0.11
CA THR A 53 8.81 -7.77 1.29
C THR A 53 8.37 -8.98 2.13
N VAL A 54 7.49 -9.82 1.59
CA VAL A 54 7.05 -11.07 2.24
C VAL A 54 8.23 -12.02 2.46
N PHE A 55 9.13 -12.14 1.47
CA PHE A 55 10.35 -12.92 1.57
C PHE A 55 11.25 -12.42 2.69
N ILE A 56 11.47 -11.10 2.77
CA ILE A 56 12.26 -10.49 3.86
C ILE A 56 11.61 -10.74 5.22
N GLU A 57 10.29 -10.62 5.33
CA GLU A 57 9.59 -10.88 6.58
C GLU A 57 9.76 -12.33 7.04
N CYS A 58 9.67 -13.28 6.10
CA CYS A 58 9.83 -14.70 6.39
C CYS A 58 11.23 -15.04 6.89
N LEU A 59 12.28 -14.43 6.32
CA LEU A 59 13.67 -14.78 6.66
C LEU A 59 14.26 -13.93 7.79
N TYR A 60 13.85 -12.67 7.88
CA TYR A 60 14.51 -11.68 8.72
C TYR A 60 13.56 -10.94 9.67
N GLY A 61 12.25 -11.23 9.62
CA GLY A 61 11.25 -10.69 10.53
C GLY A 61 10.61 -9.39 10.07
N TYR A 62 9.49 -9.06 10.72
CA TYR A 62 8.62 -7.93 10.40
C TYR A 62 9.33 -6.59 10.35
N GLU A 63 10.19 -6.28 11.33
CA GLU A 63 10.86 -4.97 11.39
C GLU A 63 11.72 -4.70 10.15
N LYS A 64 12.52 -5.69 9.70
CA LYS A 64 13.33 -5.57 8.49
C LYS A 64 12.49 -5.50 7.22
N ALA A 65 11.37 -6.22 7.18
CA ALA A 65 10.44 -6.14 6.07
C ALA A 65 9.82 -4.74 5.96
N MET A 66 9.44 -4.16 7.11
CA MET A 66 8.93 -2.80 7.17
C MET A 66 9.99 -1.76 6.80
N GLU A 67 11.24 -1.94 7.22
CA GLU A 67 12.36 -1.08 6.78
C GLU A 67 12.53 -1.15 5.27
N TYR A 68 12.57 -2.36 4.71
CA TYR A 68 12.71 -2.58 3.26
C TYR A 68 11.62 -1.90 2.45
N ILE A 69 10.35 -2.17 2.77
CA ILE A 69 9.23 -1.61 2.00
C ILE A 69 9.11 -0.10 2.16
N ASN A 70 9.42 0.45 3.34
CA ASN A 70 9.45 1.90 3.54
C ASN A 70 10.57 2.58 2.76
N GLY A 71 11.72 1.91 2.59
CA GLY A 71 12.79 2.40 1.71
C GLY A 71 12.33 2.57 0.25
N GLN A 72 11.42 1.70 -0.22
CA GLN A 72 10.86 1.77 -1.57
C GLN A 72 9.99 3.02 -1.80
N LYS A 73 9.55 3.74 -0.75
CA LYS A 73 8.82 5.02 -0.90
C LYS A 73 9.61 6.06 -1.69
N ASN A 74 10.94 6.06 -1.57
CA ASN A 74 11.82 6.97 -2.30
C ASN A 74 11.82 6.74 -3.82
N ARG A 75 11.28 5.60 -4.27
CA ARG A 75 11.16 5.25 -5.69
C ARG A 75 9.79 5.62 -6.28
N VAL A 76 8.82 6.01 -5.45
CA VAL A 76 7.49 6.42 -5.91
C VAL A 76 7.55 7.84 -6.47
N SER A 77 7.33 7.96 -7.78
CA SER A 77 7.49 9.23 -8.50
C SER A 77 6.24 10.12 -8.47
N ASN A 78 5.04 9.52 -8.37
CA ASN A 78 3.73 10.17 -8.41
C ASN A 78 3.56 11.12 -9.63
N ARG A 79 4.12 10.75 -10.79
CA ARG A 79 4.05 11.59 -12.01
C ARG A 79 2.77 11.41 -12.81
N SER A 80 2.19 10.20 -12.80
CA SER A 80 0.97 9.84 -13.52
C SER A 80 0.25 8.68 -12.83
N ALA A 81 -0.96 8.32 -13.29
CA ALA A 81 -1.69 7.18 -12.76
C ALA A 81 -0.95 5.85 -13.03
N ILE A 82 -1.12 4.88 -12.15
CA ILE A 82 -0.60 3.51 -12.35
C ILE A 82 -1.36 2.82 -13.47
N ILE A 83 -2.69 2.98 -13.48
CA ILE A 83 -3.53 2.41 -14.53
C ILE A 83 -3.30 3.17 -15.84
N GLY A 84 -3.05 2.40 -16.91
CA GLY A 84 -2.88 2.91 -18.26
C GLY A 84 -4.21 3.17 -18.97
N ASN A 85 -4.14 3.44 -20.27
CA ASN A 85 -5.33 3.58 -21.11
C ASN A 85 -5.66 2.19 -21.68
N TYR A 86 -6.87 1.69 -21.39
CA TYR A 86 -7.33 0.39 -21.86
C TYR A 86 -7.47 0.34 -23.40
N GLY A 87 -7.19 -0.82 -23.98
CA GLY A 87 -7.45 -1.11 -25.39
C GLY A 87 -6.50 -0.45 -26.40
N VAL A 88 -5.46 0.26 -25.95
CA VAL A 88 -4.54 1.01 -26.82
C VAL A 88 -3.07 0.65 -26.62
N ASN A 89 -2.78 -0.52 -26.03
CA ASN A 89 -1.42 -0.97 -25.73
C ASN A 89 -0.59 0.12 -25.01
N HIS A 90 -1.17 0.70 -23.96
CA HIS A 90 -0.54 1.76 -23.17
C HIS A 90 -0.46 1.36 -21.70
N LYS A 91 0.75 1.00 -21.25
CA LYS A 91 1.02 0.83 -19.81
C LYS A 91 0.96 2.17 -19.09
N GLY A 92 0.55 2.17 -17.82
CA GLY A 92 0.61 3.36 -16.97
C GLY A 92 1.98 3.57 -16.33
N SER A 93 2.00 4.29 -15.21
CA SER A 93 3.22 4.68 -14.49
C SER A 93 4.06 3.48 -14.00
N ASN A 94 5.39 3.60 -14.02
CA ASN A 94 6.30 2.68 -13.34
C ASN A 94 6.11 2.66 -11.81
N ASP A 95 5.31 3.55 -11.25
CA ASP A 95 4.87 3.42 -9.86
C ASP A 95 4.08 2.12 -9.62
N MET A 96 3.67 1.39 -10.68
CA MET A 96 3.05 0.06 -10.59
C MET A 96 3.83 -0.94 -9.71
N TYR A 97 5.16 -0.85 -9.67
CA TYR A 97 6.02 -1.64 -8.79
C TYR A 97 5.90 -1.15 -7.35
N TYR A 98 6.50 0.01 -7.06
CA TYR A 98 6.74 0.48 -5.70
C TYR A 98 5.47 0.97 -5.01
N LYS A 99 4.67 1.81 -5.69
CA LYS A 99 3.39 2.30 -5.15
C LYS A 99 2.35 1.17 -5.11
N GLY A 100 2.41 0.21 -6.03
CA GLY A 100 1.61 -1.02 -5.99
C GLY A 100 1.91 -1.88 -4.77
N ALA A 101 3.20 -2.17 -4.50
CA ALA A 101 3.60 -2.93 -3.32
C ALA A 101 3.27 -2.19 -2.00
N LEU A 102 3.51 -0.87 -1.96
CA LEU A 102 3.16 -0.03 -0.81
C LEU A 102 1.64 0.09 -0.59
N LEU A 103 0.84 0.03 -1.65
CA LEU A 103 -0.63 -0.09 -1.54
C LEU A 103 -1.00 -1.42 -0.86
N LEU A 104 -0.45 -2.56 -1.29
CA LEU A 104 -0.70 -3.86 -0.65
C LEU A 104 -0.30 -3.84 0.83
N ASN A 105 0.86 -3.25 1.16
CA ASN A 105 1.25 -3.07 2.55
C ASN A 105 0.30 -2.16 3.33
N THR A 106 -0.19 -1.08 2.71
CA THR A 106 -1.20 -0.20 3.33
C THR A 106 -2.49 -0.97 3.60
N LEU A 107 -2.93 -1.82 2.67
CA LEU A 107 -4.10 -2.69 2.82
C LEU A 107 -3.94 -3.70 3.98
N ARG A 108 -2.77 -4.32 4.14
CA ARG A 108 -2.45 -5.15 5.33
C ARG A 108 -2.75 -4.40 6.62
N HIS A 109 -2.29 -3.16 6.73
CA HIS A 109 -2.47 -2.34 7.92
C HIS A 109 -3.88 -1.75 8.05
N ILE A 110 -4.65 -1.65 6.96
CA ILE A 110 -6.10 -1.37 6.99
C ILE A 110 -6.87 -2.57 7.55
N VAL A 111 -6.53 -3.78 7.12
CA VAL A 111 -7.11 -5.04 7.62
C VAL A 111 -6.75 -5.24 9.10
N ASN A 112 -5.51 -4.94 9.49
CA ASN A 112 -5.03 -4.96 10.87
C ASN A 112 -5.24 -6.33 11.56
N ASP A 113 -5.05 -7.40 10.79
CA ASP A 113 -5.09 -8.80 11.21
C ASP A 113 -4.20 -9.58 10.25
N ASP A 114 -2.98 -9.90 10.69
CA ASP A 114 -1.98 -10.55 9.85
C ASP A 114 -2.38 -11.98 9.48
N GLN A 115 -3.01 -12.71 10.41
CA GLN A 115 -3.46 -14.07 10.11
C GLN A 115 -4.51 -14.05 8.99
N LYS A 116 -5.44 -13.08 9.04
CA LYS A 116 -6.42 -12.86 7.97
C LYS A 116 -5.74 -12.40 6.68
N TRP A 117 -4.81 -11.45 6.75
CA TRP A 117 -4.10 -10.93 5.58
C TRP A 117 -3.39 -12.03 4.79
N TRP A 118 -2.60 -12.87 5.46
CA TRP A 118 -1.86 -13.94 4.79
C TRP A 118 -2.77 -15.02 4.20
N LYS A 119 -3.85 -15.39 4.92
CA LYS A 119 -4.87 -16.30 4.39
C LYS A 119 -5.55 -15.74 3.15
N MET A 120 -5.85 -14.43 3.15
CA MET A 120 -6.47 -13.76 2.00
C MET A 120 -5.56 -13.72 0.79
N LEU A 121 -4.26 -13.43 0.96
CA LEU A 121 -3.31 -13.43 -0.15
C LEU A 121 -3.14 -14.82 -0.77
N LEU A 122 -3.06 -15.87 0.07
CA LEU A 122 -3.04 -17.25 -0.45
C LEU A 122 -4.34 -17.57 -1.20
N LYS A 123 -5.49 -17.25 -0.61
CA LYS A 123 -6.80 -17.48 -1.24
C LYS A 123 -6.95 -16.72 -2.55
N TYR A 124 -6.45 -15.49 -2.66
CA TYR A 124 -6.42 -14.71 -3.89
C TYR A 124 -5.65 -15.49 -4.98
N SER A 125 -4.44 -15.92 -4.64
CA SER A 125 -3.56 -16.68 -5.52
C SER A 125 -4.17 -18.00 -5.98
N GLU A 126 -4.87 -18.72 -5.11
CA GLU A 126 -5.55 -19.97 -5.46
C GLU A 126 -6.84 -19.75 -6.27
N THR A 127 -7.63 -18.73 -5.92
CA THR A 127 -8.91 -18.43 -6.58
C THR A 127 -8.74 -18.03 -8.04
N TYR A 128 -7.66 -17.29 -8.33
CA TYR A 128 -7.39 -16.75 -9.66
C TYR A 128 -6.26 -17.49 -10.40
N ARG A 129 -5.78 -18.61 -9.86
CA ARG A 129 -4.80 -19.47 -10.52
C ARG A 129 -5.26 -19.81 -11.95
N HIS A 130 -4.37 -19.59 -12.92
CA HIS A 130 -4.59 -19.80 -14.36
C HIS A 130 -5.76 -18.98 -14.94
N LYS A 131 -5.96 -17.76 -14.44
CA LYS A 131 -7.01 -16.86 -14.94
C LYS A 131 -6.44 -15.54 -15.41
N ILE A 132 -7.16 -14.95 -16.36
CA ILE A 132 -6.99 -13.57 -16.80
C ILE A 132 -7.99 -12.72 -16.02
N ILE A 133 -7.51 -11.69 -15.33
CA ILE A 133 -8.31 -10.81 -14.46
C ILE A 133 -8.03 -9.33 -14.74
N ASP A 134 -8.89 -8.45 -14.24
CA ASP A 134 -8.74 -7.00 -14.31
C ASP A 134 -8.69 -6.38 -12.90
N THR A 135 -8.40 -5.08 -12.82
CA THR A 135 -8.35 -4.34 -11.55
C THR A 135 -9.65 -4.49 -10.75
N GLU A 136 -10.80 -4.43 -11.41
CA GLU A 136 -12.11 -4.51 -10.74
C GLU A 136 -12.33 -5.89 -10.09
N THR A 137 -11.82 -6.96 -10.70
CA THR A 137 -11.79 -8.31 -10.10
C THR A 137 -10.97 -8.35 -8.82
N VAL A 138 -9.81 -7.69 -8.79
CA VAL A 138 -8.97 -7.59 -7.58
C VAL A 138 -9.69 -6.81 -6.49
N ILE A 139 -10.25 -5.65 -6.83
CA ILE A 139 -10.99 -4.81 -5.88
C ILE A 139 -12.18 -5.58 -5.29
N ALA A 140 -12.95 -6.27 -6.13
CA ALA A 140 -14.09 -7.08 -5.69
C ALA A 140 -13.65 -8.17 -4.70
N PHE A 141 -12.55 -8.88 -4.98
CA PHE A 141 -12.01 -9.89 -4.07
C PHE A 141 -11.67 -9.31 -2.69
N PHE A 142 -10.89 -8.21 -2.66
CA PHE A 142 -10.50 -7.60 -1.39
C PHE A 142 -11.71 -7.03 -0.64
N ASN A 143 -12.70 -6.46 -1.34
CA ASN A 143 -13.93 -5.99 -0.73
C ASN A 143 -14.69 -7.14 -0.05
N THR A 144 -14.87 -8.25 -0.75
CA THR A 144 -15.56 -9.44 -0.23
C THR A 144 -14.84 -10.03 0.98
N GLU A 145 -13.54 -10.28 0.89
CA GLU A 145 -12.79 -10.93 1.97
C GLU A 145 -12.59 -10.04 3.20
N THR A 146 -12.48 -8.72 3.00
CA THR A 146 -12.38 -7.78 4.14
C THR A 146 -13.74 -7.41 4.74
N GLY A 147 -14.83 -7.55 4.00
CA GLY A 147 -16.14 -7.01 4.37
C GLY A 147 -16.17 -5.47 4.41
N ARG A 148 -15.25 -4.82 3.68
CA ARG A 148 -15.09 -3.36 3.63
C ARG A 148 -15.17 -2.88 2.19
N ASN A 149 -15.67 -1.67 1.98
CA ASN A 149 -15.55 -1.00 0.69
C ASN A 149 -14.16 -0.35 0.58
N LEU A 150 -13.22 -1.05 -0.03
CA LEU A 150 -11.86 -0.60 -0.31
C LEU A 150 -11.73 0.06 -1.69
N THR A 151 -12.81 0.11 -2.48
CA THR A 151 -12.79 0.68 -3.84
C THR A 151 -12.21 2.10 -3.86
N PRO A 152 -12.63 3.06 -3.00
CA PRO A 152 -12.04 4.40 -3.01
C PRO A 152 -10.53 4.42 -2.69
N ILE A 153 -10.05 3.44 -1.92
CA ILE A 153 -8.62 3.30 -1.60
C ILE A 153 -7.88 2.85 -2.86
N PHE A 154 -8.31 1.76 -3.49
CA PHE A 154 -7.70 1.30 -4.74
C PHE A 154 -7.72 2.39 -5.81
N GLU A 155 -8.83 3.10 -5.99
CA GLU A 155 -8.92 4.18 -6.97
C GLU A 155 -7.92 5.31 -6.69
N GLN A 156 -7.78 5.74 -5.43
CA GLN A 156 -6.81 6.78 -5.06
C GLN A 156 -5.39 6.39 -5.44
N TYR A 157 -4.98 5.15 -5.16
CA TYR A 157 -3.61 4.73 -5.41
C TYR A 157 -3.35 4.35 -6.88
N LEU A 158 -4.34 3.80 -7.58
CA LEU A 158 -4.17 3.26 -8.93
C LEU A 158 -4.55 4.23 -10.05
N LYS A 159 -5.69 4.92 -9.91
CA LYS A 159 -6.26 5.81 -10.94
C LYS A 159 -5.76 7.25 -10.82
N HIS A 160 -5.19 7.63 -9.66
CA HIS A 160 -4.68 8.98 -9.42
C HIS A 160 -3.18 8.98 -9.10
N LYS A 161 -2.49 10.04 -9.54
CA LYS A 161 -1.05 10.18 -9.30
C LYS A 161 -0.72 10.44 -7.83
N ASN A 162 -1.55 11.22 -7.13
CA ASN A 162 -1.27 11.58 -5.74
C ASN A 162 -1.57 10.40 -4.80
N ILE A 163 -0.85 10.35 -3.68
CA ILE A 163 -1.23 9.51 -2.53
C ILE A 163 -2.13 10.34 -1.59
N PRO A 164 -2.98 9.70 -0.77
CA PRO A 164 -3.83 10.43 0.16
C PRO A 164 -2.99 11.25 1.15
N GLU A 165 -3.41 12.49 1.39
CA GLU A 165 -2.81 13.39 2.37
C GLU A 165 -3.73 13.53 3.58
N LEU A 166 -3.20 13.22 4.77
CA LEU A 166 -3.87 13.47 6.04
C LEU A 166 -3.58 14.92 6.44
N GLU A 167 -4.59 15.77 6.34
CA GLU A 167 -4.52 17.14 6.85
C GLU A 167 -4.81 17.13 8.35
N VAL A 168 -3.94 17.76 9.14
CA VAL A 168 -3.96 17.73 10.60
C VAL A 168 -3.85 19.15 11.17
N ILE A 169 -4.70 19.49 12.12
CA ILE A 169 -4.61 20.71 12.94
C ILE A 169 -4.48 20.28 14.39
N VAL A 170 -3.41 20.69 15.06
CA VAL A 170 -3.15 20.36 16.47
C VAL A 170 -3.52 21.55 17.36
N GLU A 171 -4.43 21.32 18.29
CA GLU A 171 -4.83 22.30 19.30
C GLU A 171 -4.41 21.82 20.70
N LYS A 172 -4.59 22.67 21.73
CA LYS A 172 -4.06 22.41 23.10
C LYS A 172 -4.55 21.10 23.74
N LYS A 173 -5.72 20.59 23.34
CA LYS A 173 -6.37 19.40 23.93
C LYS A 173 -7.06 18.51 22.91
N GLU A 174 -6.98 18.84 21.62
CA GLU A 174 -7.59 18.08 20.56
C GLU A 174 -6.76 18.14 19.29
N VAL A 175 -6.94 17.14 18.44
CA VAL A 175 -6.43 17.12 17.07
C VAL A 175 -7.60 16.99 16.12
N LYS A 176 -7.62 17.84 15.10
CA LYS A 176 -8.56 17.76 13.98
C LYS A 176 -7.86 17.13 12.80
N PHE A 177 -8.52 16.22 12.10
CA PHE A 177 -7.94 15.52 10.96
C PHE A 177 -8.97 15.19 9.88
N ARG A 178 -8.53 15.16 8.62
CA ARG A 178 -9.31 14.67 7.47
C ARG A 178 -8.40 14.21 6.32
N TRP A 179 -8.97 13.43 5.41
CA TRP A 179 -8.31 13.04 4.16
C TRP A 179 -8.52 14.08 3.05
N ILE A 180 -7.42 14.49 2.42
CA ILE A 180 -7.41 15.20 1.15
C ILE A 180 -7.03 14.18 0.06
N THR A 181 -7.98 13.92 -0.84
CA THR A 181 -7.90 12.88 -1.88
C THR A 181 -8.51 13.36 -3.19
N ASP A 182 -8.12 12.72 -4.29
CA ASP A 182 -8.73 12.92 -5.61
C ASP A 182 -10.08 12.17 -5.72
N VAL A 183 -10.30 11.16 -4.88
CA VAL A 183 -11.56 10.40 -4.79
C VAL A 183 -12.44 10.91 -3.64
N THR A 184 -13.76 10.95 -3.87
CA THR A 184 -14.78 11.26 -2.85
C THR A 184 -15.14 10.04 -2.01
N ASN A 185 -15.80 10.24 -0.87
CA ASN A 185 -16.22 9.17 0.05
C ASN A 185 -15.04 8.29 0.51
N PHE A 186 -13.85 8.88 0.56
CA PHE A 186 -12.64 8.20 0.96
C PHE A 186 -12.64 7.99 2.47
N LYS A 187 -12.55 6.72 2.89
CA LYS A 187 -12.48 6.31 4.29
C LYS A 187 -11.32 5.35 4.47
N MET A 188 -10.35 5.75 5.27
CA MET A 188 -9.18 4.94 5.59
C MET A 188 -8.77 5.19 7.04
N PRO A 189 -8.47 4.13 7.81
CA PRO A 189 -7.97 4.28 9.16
C PRO A 189 -6.58 4.93 9.20
N VAL A 190 -6.32 5.64 10.29
CA VAL A 190 -5.01 6.20 10.66
C VAL A 190 -4.70 5.85 12.11
N ILE A 191 -3.44 5.98 12.50
CA ILE A 191 -3.01 5.71 13.87
C ILE A 191 -2.41 6.99 14.45
N LEU A 192 -3.07 7.51 15.48
CA LEU A 192 -2.59 8.61 16.30
C LEU A 192 -1.66 8.06 17.39
N LYS A 193 -0.45 8.60 17.48
CA LYS A 193 0.56 8.29 18.48
C LYS A 193 0.66 9.43 19.48
N GLN A 194 0.54 9.08 20.76
CA GLN A 194 0.84 9.95 21.89
C GLN A 194 1.76 9.18 22.85
N GLY A 195 3.05 9.51 22.82
CA GLY A 195 4.07 8.76 23.55
C GLY A 195 4.09 7.29 23.12
N SER A 196 3.88 6.37 24.06
CA SER A 196 3.76 4.93 23.78
C SER A 196 2.34 4.48 23.41
N LYS A 197 1.33 5.37 23.52
CA LYS A 197 -0.06 5.02 23.23
C LYS A 197 -0.35 5.23 21.75
N GLU A 198 -0.84 4.17 21.11
CA GLU A 198 -1.41 4.22 19.77
C GLU A 198 -2.94 4.19 19.84
N THR A 199 -3.61 5.04 19.06
CA THR A 199 -5.07 5.07 18.92
C THR A 199 -5.43 5.00 17.45
N ARG A 200 -6.13 3.94 17.05
CA ARG A 200 -6.62 3.78 15.68
C ARG A 200 -7.90 4.60 15.49
N LEU A 201 -7.90 5.48 14.49
CA LEU A 201 -8.99 6.40 14.19
C LEU A 201 -9.47 6.18 12.75
N GLU A 202 -10.77 6.28 12.52
CA GLU A 202 -11.34 6.21 11.17
C GLU A 202 -11.43 7.63 10.60
N ALA A 203 -10.57 7.97 9.64
CA ALA A 203 -10.58 9.26 8.96
C ALA A 203 -11.43 9.23 7.68
N THR A 204 -11.99 10.37 7.32
CA THR A 204 -12.83 10.59 6.11
C THR A 204 -12.42 11.89 5.44
N ASN A 205 -13.02 12.23 4.29
CA ASN A 205 -12.85 13.57 3.70
C ASN A 205 -13.39 14.72 4.57
N GLU A 206 -14.34 14.41 5.47
CA GLU A 206 -14.86 15.36 6.47
C GLU A 206 -13.95 15.45 7.70
N TRP A 207 -13.91 16.65 8.30
CA TRP A 207 -13.20 16.90 9.55
C TRP A 207 -13.71 16.03 10.69
N LYS A 208 -12.77 15.40 11.39
CA LYS A 208 -13.01 14.71 12.66
C LYS A 208 -12.10 15.26 13.74
N THR A 209 -12.56 15.17 14.98
CA THR A 209 -11.83 15.63 16.16
C THR A 209 -11.56 14.47 17.11
N GLN A 210 -10.35 14.41 17.65
CA GLN A 210 -9.96 13.46 18.69
C GLN A 210 -9.34 14.23 19.86
N SER A 211 -9.81 13.98 21.08
CA SER A 211 -9.17 14.53 22.28
C SER A 211 -7.79 13.93 22.49
N ILE A 212 -6.83 14.78 22.86
CA ILE A 212 -5.44 14.41 23.11
C ILE A 212 -4.99 14.87 24.50
N LYS A 213 -4.02 14.17 25.08
CA LYS A 213 -3.40 14.60 26.34
C LYS A 213 -2.66 15.93 26.14
N LYS A 214 -2.88 16.87 27.08
CA LYS A 214 -2.18 18.16 27.10
C LYS A 214 -0.68 17.93 27.33
N ASN A 215 0.16 18.69 26.62
CA ASN A 215 1.63 18.65 26.70
C ASN A 215 2.29 17.34 26.20
N GLU A 216 1.58 16.51 25.44
CA GLU A 216 2.14 15.31 24.81
C GLU A 216 2.04 15.46 23.28
N ALA A 217 3.14 15.19 22.57
CA ALA A 217 3.16 15.28 21.12
C ALA A 217 2.13 14.33 20.50
N ALA A 218 1.38 14.83 19.53
CA ALA A 218 0.39 14.08 18.77
C ALA A 218 0.89 13.95 17.33
N THR A 219 1.28 12.74 16.94
CA THR A 219 1.74 12.44 15.58
C THR A 219 0.93 11.33 14.96
N PHE A 220 0.87 11.27 13.63
CA PHE A 220 0.21 10.19 12.91
C PHE A 220 1.23 9.22 12.30
N ASP A 221 0.89 7.94 12.30
CA ASP A 221 1.70 6.89 11.70
C ASP A 221 1.66 6.97 10.17
N ASP A 222 2.79 7.33 9.58
CA ASP A 222 3.05 7.28 8.16
C ASP A 222 4.00 6.13 7.77
N TYR A 223 4.37 5.26 8.70
CA TYR A 223 5.28 4.13 8.48
C TYR A 223 4.54 2.87 8.01
N ARG A 224 3.35 2.63 8.57
CA ARG A 224 2.45 1.52 8.20
C ARG A 224 1.57 1.82 6.98
N PHE A 225 1.39 3.09 6.65
CA PHE A 225 0.51 3.53 5.56
C PHE A 225 1.28 4.38 4.55
N LEU A 226 1.01 4.18 3.26
CA LEU A 226 1.56 5.04 2.20
C LEU A 226 0.77 6.34 2.11
N ILE A 227 1.05 7.30 2.99
CA ILE A 227 0.31 8.56 3.07
C ILE A 227 1.26 9.74 3.17
N LYS A 228 0.75 10.94 2.92
CA LYS A 228 1.38 12.17 3.40
C LYS A 228 0.67 12.62 4.67
N VAL A 229 1.39 13.21 5.61
CA VAL A 229 0.80 13.89 6.76
C VAL A 229 1.22 15.34 6.73
N LYS A 230 0.23 16.24 6.73
CA LYS A 230 0.45 17.69 6.69
C LYS A 230 -0.12 18.31 7.96
N TYR A 231 0.76 18.86 8.79
CA TYR A 231 0.39 19.62 9.98
C TYR A 231 0.27 21.10 9.59
N ASN A 232 -0.88 21.69 9.87
CA ASN A 232 -1.16 23.12 9.68
C ASN A 232 -1.12 23.88 11.01
#